data_AF-A0A0K1W2B9-F1
#
_entry.id   AF-A0A0K1W2B9-F1
#
_cell.length_a   1.000
_cell.length_b   1.000
_cell.length_c   1.000
_cell.angle_alpha   90.00
_cell.angle_beta   90.00
_cell.angle_gamma   90.00
#
_symmetry.space_group_name_H-M   'P 1'
#
loop_
_entity.id
_entity.type
_entity.pdbx_description
1 polymer ?
#
loop_
_entity_poly.entity_id
_entity_poly.type
_entity_poly.pdbx_seq_one_letter_code
_entity_poly.pdbx_strand_id
1 'polypeptide(L)'
;MKNALEKGQNKNNNKLKKFGQVMISFAQKVSQNKFVSSIMEGFILVMPIIIASTIFILLAELAPSFGLKYSEGDGYFAYHAFCMRLYNLSYGLLGFALCTTISARMADKINSTLKPEKKMNLFIIGTASMIAYVLISLGYSADGSFKEVVYEIFGVKGIFIAMITGLTVPWIFWLCYRFNLTIRLPKQVPQNISHSFLNIFPMLFTIIIYGVIGFLFSYFLKESMLNTIFGWLTPLIEGAKNNYFFVGWSFVLALTWFCGIHTSVWSGVTDSLGALGLQENIDAIKNGMQAKNMWPNPMAMGAYSMGGTGAQIAVPLLIILFCKSKQLKSIGLVALVPVMFQVNEPILFGVPSILNPLMAVPFLITPLINGTIGVIFVELLGMNSSYISMPWSMPIFLAMPISVGFQWQAFIVPFVWFGVSFGMYFPFIILQDNVYYKKEISVQNDEFVDYRSGVRWLGDYLFHKQKHKEIIEKILAQKAVLNAKGSQPISSENITNKFKNLNDYSNKQIEILVVCIGAGTSAMLAESINSTFKDDKLKINAKACSSGNYSEFINDTDLVIISPQARAIEKDLINISKTSNLKVYQTKGAEFLKMINDKDFAKIQVIEKLTSGGEKKND
;
A
#
# COMPACT_ATOMS: atom_id res chain seq x y z
N MET A 1 32.55 -11.62 37.82
CA MET A 1 31.53 -10.60 37.44
C MET A 1 31.48 -10.33 35.93
N LYS A 2 32.60 -10.03 35.26
CA LYS A 2 32.69 -9.85 33.78
C LYS A 2 32.12 -11.03 32.96
N ASN A 3 32.50 -12.27 33.30
CA ASN A 3 31.99 -13.48 32.60
C ASN A 3 30.49 -13.75 32.81
N ALA A 4 29.88 -13.23 33.89
CA ALA A 4 28.44 -13.35 34.14
C ALA A 4 27.65 -12.27 33.38
N LEU A 5 28.22 -11.07 33.24
CA LEU A 5 27.69 -9.99 32.42
C LEU A 5 27.76 -10.33 30.92
N GLU A 6 28.86 -10.92 30.44
CA GLU A 6 28.99 -11.37 29.05
C GLU A 6 28.08 -12.56 28.72
N LYS A 7 27.95 -13.55 29.62
CA LYS A 7 26.98 -14.66 29.46
C LYS A 7 25.54 -14.15 29.50
N GLY A 8 25.23 -13.16 30.35
CA GLY A 8 23.92 -12.49 30.41
C GLY A 8 23.59 -11.70 29.13
N GLN A 9 24.55 -10.94 28.60
CA GLN A 9 24.40 -10.20 27.34
C GLN A 9 24.26 -11.14 26.12
N ASN A 10 25.03 -12.24 26.05
CA ASN A 10 24.88 -13.24 24.97
C ASN A 10 23.55 -14.00 25.03
N LYS A 11 23.06 -14.32 26.24
CA LYS A 11 21.78 -15.03 26.44
C LYS A 11 20.57 -14.13 26.12
N ASN A 12 20.62 -12.84 26.49
CA ASN A 12 19.62 -11.84 26.10
C ASN A 12 19.67 -11.53 24.60
N ASN A 13 20.85 -11.41 23.99
CA ASN A 13 21.00 -11.29 22.53
C ASN A 13 20.42 -12.51 21.79
N ASN A 14 20.56 -13.73 22.32
CA ASN A 14 19.94 -14.92 21.74
C ASN A 14 18.40 -14.93 21.90
N LYS A 15 17.85 -14.45 23.02
CA LYS A 15 16.39 -14.34 23.20
C LYS A 15 15.77 -13.28 22.30
N LEU A 16 16.37 -12.08 22.22
CA LEU A 16 15.94 -11.00 21.32
C LEU A 16 16.03 -11.43 19.86
N LYS A 17 17.13 -12.10 19.47
CA LYS A 17 17.24 -12.69 18.14
C LYS A 17 16.14 -13.71 17.90
N LYS A 18 15.95 -14.69 18.79
CA LYS A 18 14.92 -15.74 18.68
C LYS A 18 13.50 -15.17 18.55
N PHE A 19 13.16 -14.19 19.38
CA PHE A 19 11.89 -13.46 19.30
C PHE A 19 11.73 -12.79 17.93
N GLY A 20 12.76 -12.07 17.47
CA GLY A 20 12.78 -11.48 16.13
C GLY A 20 12.54 -12.51 15.03
N GLN A 21 13.19 -13.69 15.06
CA GLN A 21 13.00 -14.72 14.03
C GLN A 21 11.56 -15.25 14.03
N VAL A 22 10.98 -15.52 15.20
CA VAL A 22 9.60 -16.02 15.32
C VAL A 22 8.62 -15.00 14.75
N MET A 23 8.77 -13.72 15.11
CA MET A 23 7.92 -12.63 14.60
C MET A 23 8.06 -12.45 13.10
N ILE A 24 9.28 -12.49 12.57
CA ILE A 24 9.56 -12.42 11.14
C ILE A 24 8.91 -13.60 10.41
N SER A 25 9.11 -14.84 10.88
CA SER A 25 8.55 -16.05 10.25
C SER A 25 7.02 -16.09 10.30
N PHE A 26 6.41 -15.63 11.39
CA PHE A 26 4.97 -15.46 11.48
C PHE A 26 4.48 -14.41 10.48
N ALA A 27 5.14 -13.24 10.45
CA ALA A 27 4.81 -12.16 9.53
C ALA A 27 4.94 -12.59 8.06
N GLN A 28 5.94 -13.40 7.71
CA GLN A 28 6.07 -14.00 6.36
C GLN A 28 4.87 -14.83 5.98
N LYS A 29 4.45 -15.76 6.85
CA LYS A 29 3.35 -16.69 6.54
C LYS A 29 2.05 -15.93 6.29
N VAL A 30 1.77 -14.93 7.12
CA VAL A 30 0.56 -14.13 7.01
C VAL A 30 0.64 -13.17 5.82
N SER A 31 1.76 -12.47 5.61
CA SER A 31 1.90 -11.51 4.50
C SER A 31 2.00 -12.19 3.12
N GLN A 32 2.52 -13.41 3.03
CA GLN A 32 2.55 -14.18 1.77
C GLN A 32 1.19 -14.79 1.42
N ASN A 33 0.22 -14.78 2.35
CA ASN A 33 -1.13 -15.22 2.04
C ASN A 33 -1.72 -14.36 0.92
N LYS A 34 -2.32 -15.01 -0.09
CA LYS A 34 -2.86 -14.32 -1.26
C LYS A 34 -3.94 -13.29 -0.90
N PHE A 35 -4.76 -13.54 0.12
CA PHE A 35 -5.79 -12.60 0.57
C PHE A 35 -5.18 -11.40 1.28
N VAL A 36 -4.39 -11.65 2.34
CA VAL A 36 -3.78 -10.60 3.16
C VAL A 36 -2.89 -9.69 2.34
N SER A 37 -2.00 -10.25 1.51
CA SER A 37 -1.16 -9.40 0.69
C SER A 37 -2.01 -8.58 -0.29
N SER A 38 -3.09 -9.10 -0.90
CA SER A 38 -3.88 -8.32 -1.87
C SER A 38 -4.51 -7.10 -1.23
N ILE A 39 -4.94 -7.24 0.02
CA ILE A 39 -5.44 -6.11 0.82
C ILE A 39 -4.33 -5.09 1.05
N MET A 40 -3.18 -5.52 1.61
CA MET A 40 -2.04 -4.62 1.87
C MET A 40 -1.57 -3.89 0.61
N GLU A 41 -1.57 -4.57 -0.53
CA GLU A 41 -1.22 -4.01 -1.83
C GLU A 41 -2.21 -2.96 -2.31
N GLY A 42 -3.50 -3.22 -2.11
CA GLY A 42 -4.56 -2.27 -2.44
C GLY A 42 -4.36 -0.96 -1.67
N PHE A 43 -4.10 -1.05 -0.37
CA PHE A 43 -3.77 0.11 0.47
C PHE A 43 -2.55 0.89 -0.01
N ILE A 44 -1.52 0.21 -0.51
CA ILE A 44 -0.34 0.86 -1.08
C ILE A 44 -0.71 1.67 -2.33
N LEU A 45 -1.56 1.11 -3.20
CA LEU A 45 -1.96 1.77 -4.44
C LEU A 45 -2.82 3.02 -4.23
N VAL A 46 -3.59 3.09 -3.14
CA VAL A 46 -4.40 4.28 -2.80
C VAL A 46 -3.67 5.31 -1.94
N MET A 47 -2.42 5.07 -1.52
CA MET A 47 -1.65 6.03 -0.70
C MET A 47 -1.61 7.46 -1.27
N PRO A 48 -1.46 7.69 -2.59
CA PRO A 48 -1.47 9.05 -3.13
C PRO A 48 -2.76 9.80 -2.80
N ILE A 49 -3.92 9.13 -2.87
CA ILE A 49 -5.22 9.70 -2.50
C ILE A 49 -5.22 10.05 -1.03
N ILE A 50 -4.77 9.12 -0.17
CA ILE A 50 -4.76 9.31 1.29
C ILE A 50 -3.89 10.51 1.67
N ILE A 51 -2.64 10.54 1.22
CA ILE A 51 -1.69 11.61 1.56
C ILE A 51 -2.20 12.96 1.05
N ALA A 52 -2.65 13.04 -0.20
CA ALA A 52 -3.20 14.28 -0.76
C ALA A 52 -4.42 14.76 0.03
N SER A 53 -5.31 13.84 0.42
CA SER A 53 -6.52 14.19 1.16
C SER A 53 -6.22 14.67 2.58
N THR A 54 -5.27 14.04 3.28
CA THR A 54 -4.91 14.38 4.67
C THR A 54 -4.40 15.82 4.83
N ILE A 55 -3.90 16.45 3.76
CA ILE A 55 -3.51 17.86 3.78
C ILE A 55 -4.74 18.75 3.97
N PHE A 56 -5.87 18.43 3.32
CA PHE A 56 -7.07 19.27 3.37
C PHE A 56 -7.76 19.23 4.73
N ILE A 57 -7.82 18.06 5.39
CA ILE A 57 -8.34 17.99 6.76
C ILE A 57 -7.42 18.75 7.72
N LEU A 58 -6.10 18.67 7.56
CA LEU A 58 -5.18 19.44 8.39
C LEU A 58 -5.36 20.95 8.20
N LEU A 59 -5.55 21.41 6.95
CA LEU A 59 -5.82 22.82 6.65
C LEU A 59 -7.15 23.31 7.24
N ALA A 60 -8.20 22.48 7.18
CA ALA A 60 -9.48 22.78 7.81
C ALA A 60 -9.33 22.88 9.34
N GLU A 61 -8.62 21.93 9.94
CA GLU A 61 -8.54 21.76 11.39
C GLU A 61 -7.51 22.68 12.07
N LEU A 62 -6.68 23.38 11.30
CA LEU A 62 -5.57 24.16 11.85
C LEU A 62 -6.02 25.26 12.82
N ALA A 63 -6.96 26.13 12.44
CA ALA A 63 -7.44 27.18 13.34
C ALA A 63 -8.30 26.63 14.50
N PRO A 64 -9.25 25.69 14.25
CA PRO A 64 -9.96 24.99 15.31
C PRO A 64 -9.01 24.42 16.36
N SER A 65 -7.91 23.78 15.94
CA SER A 65 -6.89 23.16 16.82
C SER A 65 -6.30 24.11 17.86
N PHE A 66 -6.34 25.43 17.62
CA PHE A 66 -5.84 26.45 18.56
C PHE A 66 -6.97 27.22 19.27
N GLY A 67 -8.20 26.68 19.26
CA GLY A 67 -9.35 27.22 19.99
C GLY A 67 -10.06 28.38 19.27
N LEU A 68 -9.74 28.65 18.01
CA LEU A 68 -10.40 29.68 17.23
C LEU A 68 -11.80 29.19 16.83
N LYS A 69 -12.82 29.89 17.34
CA LYS A 69 -14.23 29.68 16.98
C LYS A 69 -14.60 30.65 15.86
N TYR A 70 -15.45 30.19 14.96
CA TYR A 70 -16.00 30.97 13.86
C TYR A 70 -17.50 30.68 13.77
N SER A 71 -18.25 31.68 13.32
CA SER A 71 -19.69 31.62 13.13
C SER A 71 -20.05 31.35 11.67
N GLU A 72 -21.27 30.86 11.44
CA GLU A 72 -21.79 30.70 10.08
C GLU A 72 -21.81 32.06 9.36
N GLY A 73 -21.19 32.13 8.18
CA GLY A 73 -21.06 33.36 7.40
C GLY A 73 -19.69 34.05 7.51
N ASP A 74 -18.82 33.64 8.45
CA ASP A 74 -17.45 34.16 8.52
C ASP A 74 -16.59 33.68 7.34
N GLY A 75 -15.61 34.49 6.93
CA GLY A 75 -14.68 34.11 5.86
C GLY A 75 -13.91 32.81 6.15
N TYR A 76 -13.62 32.54 7.44
CA TYR A 76 -13.01 31.28 7.84
C TYR A 76 -13.99 30.09 7.79
N PHE A 77 -15.28 30.29 8.06
CA PHE A 77 -16.29 29.24 7.91
C PHE A 77 -16.34 28.75 6.46
N ALA A 78 -16.33 29.68 5.49
CA ALA A 78 -16.27 29.33 4.07
C ALA A 78 -14.98 28.60 3.69
N TYR A 79 -13.82 29.04 4.21
CA TYR A 79 -12.54 28.36 4.00
C TYR A 79 -12.52 26.94 4.58
N HIS A 80 -12.97 26.78 5.83
CA HIS A 80 -13.09 25.48 6.49
C HIS A 80 -14.01 24.54 5.69
N ALA A 81 -15.20 25.02 5.31
CA ALA A 81 -16.15 24.26 4.51
C ALA A 81 -15.55 23.85 3.14
N PHE A 82 -14.78 24.73 2.50
CA PHE A 82 -14.06 24.42 1.27
C PHE A 82 -13.02 23.32 1.46
N CYS A 83 -12.16 23.41 2.48
CA CYS A 83 -11.16 22.38 2.78
C CYS A 83 -11.81 21.03 3.14
N MET A 84 -12.86 21.04 3.97
CA MET A 84 -13.63 19.83 4.31
C MET A 84 -14.31 19.23 3.09
N ARG A 85 -14.82 20.05 2.16
CA ARG A 85 -15.36 19.56 0.88
C ARG A 85 -14.29 18.83 0.07
N LEU A 86 -13.09 19.39 -0.05
CA LEU A 86 -11.98 18.73 -0.76
C LEU A 86 -11.60 17.40 -0.09
N TYR A 87 -11.51 17.37 1.23
CA TYR A 87 -11.26 16.14 1.99
C TYR A 87 -12.37 15.10 1.78
N ASN A 88 -13.64 15.48 1.97
CA ASN A 88 -14.77 14.57 1.87
C ASN A 88 -14.96 14.01 0.45
N LEU A 89 -14.72 14.80 -0.60
CA LEU A 89 -14.84 14.35 -1.98
C LEU A 89 -13.64 13.52 -2.47
N SER A 90 -12.54 13.51 -1.72
CA SER A 90 -11.34 12.70 -2.05
C SER A 90 -11.24 11.49 -1.13
N TYR A 91 -10.99 11.70 0.16
CA TYR A 91 -10.92 10.65 1.18
C TYR A 91 -12.24 9.91 1.37
N GLY A 92 -13.38 10.60 1.19
CA GLY A 92 -14.70 9.97 1.21
C GLY A 92 -14.97 9.04 0.02
N LEU A 93 -14.02 8.83 -0.89
CA LEU A 93 -14.06 7.79 -1.93
C LEU A 93 -13.05 6.66 -1.67
N LEU A 94 -12.41 6.65 -0.50
CA LEU A 94 -11.33 5.70 -0.18
C LEU A 94 -11.79 4.24 -0.22
N GLY A 95 -12.96 3.91 0.35
CA GLY A 95 -13.50 2.55 0.30
C GLY A 95 -13.73 2.09 -1.14
N PHE A 96 -14.25 2.99 -1.98
CA PHE A 96 -14.47 2.72 -3.40
C PHE A 96 -13.16 2.47 -4.17
N ALA A 97 -12.16 3.33 -3.98
CA ALA A 97 -10.84 3.18 -4.60
C ALA A 97 -10.12 1.90 -4.11
N LEU A 98 -10.26 1.56 -2.82
CA LEU A 98 -9.71 0.34 -2.25
C LEU A 98 -10.34 -0.91 -2.86
N CYS A 99 -11.64 -0.93 -3.09
CA CYS A 99 -12.31 -2.06 -3.71
C CYS A 99 -11.68 -2.39 -5.08
N THR A 100 -11.43 -1.36 -5.90
CA THR A 100 -10.81 -1.49 -7.22
C THR A 100 -9.36 -1.97 -7.13
N THR A 101 -8.58 -1.41 -6.21
CA THR A 101 -7.16 -1.78 -6.08
C THR A 101 -6.97 -3.17 -5.48
N ILE A 102 -7.76 -3.55 -4.47
CA ILE A 102 -7.73 -4.90 -3.88
C ILE A 102 -8.15 -5.94 -4.91
N SER A 103 -9.22 -5.69 -5.67
CA SER A 103 -9.67 -6.60 -6.73
C SER A 103 -8.67 -6.74 -7.86
N ALA A 104 -8.02 -5.66 -8.29
CA ALA A 104 -6.94 -5.73 -9.27
C ALA A 104 -5.78 -6.60 -8.76
N ARG A 105 -5.33 -6.39 -7.52
CA ARG A 105 -4.22 -7.16 -6.92
C ARG A 105 -4.56 -8.63 -6.72
N MET A 106 -5.80 -8.92 -6.35
CA MET A 106 -6.29 -10.29 -6.24
C MET A 106 -6.43 -10.96 -7.61
N ALA A 107 -6.96 -10.24 -8.61
CA ALA A 107 -7.03 -10.70 -9.99
C ALA A 107 -5.64 -10.99 -10.57
N ASP A 108 -4.63 -10.16 -10.32
CA ASP A 108 -3.24 -10.40 -10.73
C ASP A 108 -2.70 -11.72 -10.17
N LYS A 109 -2.97 -12.02 -8.90
CA LYS A 109 -2.54 -13.28 -8.27
C LYS A 109 -3.27 -14.51 -8.81
N ILE A 110 -4.50 -14.34 -9.27
CA ILE A 110 -5.23 -15.41 -9.96
C ILE A 110 -4.66 -15.56 -11.37
N ASN A 111 -4.47 -14.46 -12.10
CA ASN A 111 -3.90 -14.43 -13.45
C ASN A 111 -2.52 -15.07 -13.53
N SER A 112 -1.67 -14.92 -12.50
CA SER A 112 -0.36 -15.57 -12.45
C SER A 112 -0.42 -17.11 -12.43
N THR A 113 -1.60 -17.68 -12.17
CA THR A 113 -1.86 -19.13 -12.22
C THR A 113 -2.55 -19.58 -13.51
N LEU A 114 -2.99 -18.64 -14.34
CA LEU A 114 -3.70 -18.90 -15.59
C LEU A 114 -2.73 -18.87 -16.78
N LYS A 115 -3.09 -19.60 -17.85
CA LYS A 115 -2.37 -19.53 -19.13
C LYS A 115 -2.47 -18.12 -19.72
N PRO A 116 -1.49 -17.65 -20.52
CA PRO A 116 -1.50 -16.30 -21.11
C PRO A 116 -2.80 -15.97 -21.85
N GLU A 117 -3.31 -16.91 -22.63
CA GLU A 117 -4.57 -16.84 -23.39
C GLU A 117 -5.86 -16.77 -22.53
N LYS A 118 -5.75 -17.02 -21.22
CA LYS A 118 -6.88 -17.02 -20.28
C LYS A 118 -6.75 -15.94 -19.20
N LYS A 119 -5.79 -15.01 -19.32
CA LYS A 119 -5.67 -13.92 -18.36
C LYS A 119 -6.93 -13.06 -18.39
N MET A 120 -7.46 -12.78 -17.21
CA MET A 120 -8.65 -11.96 -17.02
C MET A 120 -8.27 -10.48 -17.03
N ASN A 121 -9.17 -9.63 -17.51
CA ASN A 121 -8.94 -8.20 -17.59
C ASN A 121 -9.12 -7.54 -16.21
N LEU A 122 -8.06 -6.91 -15.70
CA LEU A 122 -8.04 -6.27 -14.40
C LEU A 122 -9.01 -5.08 -14.28
N PHE A 123 -9.15 -4.28 -15.34
CA PHE A 123 -10.03 -3.12 -15.34
C PHE A 123 -11.50 -3.54 -15.27
N ILE A 124 -11.86 -4.61 -15.99
CA ILE A 124 -13.23 -5.16 -15.97
C ILE A 124 -13.54 -5.78 -14.59
N ILE A 125 -12.59 -6.48 -13.99
CA ILE A 125 -12.76 -7.01 -12.63
C ILE A 125 -12.88 -5.87 -11.61
N GLY A 126 -12.08 -4.81 -11.76
CA GLY A 126 -12.17 -3.62 -10.91
C GLY A 126 -13.55 -2.96 -10.97
N THR A 127 -14.05 -2.73 -12.18
CA THR A 127 -15.41 -2.18 -12.38
C THR A 127 -16.51 -3.10 -11.89
N ALA A 128 -16.40 -4.42 -12.10
CA ALA A 128 -17.33 -5.39 -11.53
C ALA A 128 -17.32 -5.37 -9.99
N SER A 129 -16.15 -5.20 -9.38
CA SER A 129 -15.99 -5.13 -7.92
C SER A 129 -16.61 -3.86 -7.35
N MET A 130 -16.49 -2.73 -8.06
CA MET A 130 -17.17 -1.47 -7.72
C MET A 130 -18.70 -1.62 -7.80
N ILE A 131 -19.22 -2.31 -8.81
CA ILE A 131 -20.65 -2.58 -8.91
C ILE A 131 -21.12 -3.47 -7.75
N ALA A 132 -20.41 -4.57 -7.48
CA ALA A 132 -20.69 -5.46 -6.35
C ALA A 132 -20.68 -4.73 -5.00
N TYR A 133 -19.70 -3.84 -4.82
CA TYR A 133 -19.58 -2.97 -3.65
C TYR A 133 -20.82 -2.10 -3.45
N VAL A 134 -21.30 -1.45 -4.50
CA VAL A 134 -22.50 -0.59 -4.43
C VAL A 134 -23.74 -1.43 -4.12
N LEU A 135 -23.90 -2.57 -4.79
CA LEU A 135 -25.05 -3.46 -4.62
C LEU A 135 -25.21 -4.02 -3.20
N ILE A 136 -24.10 -4.30 -2.50
CA ILE A 136 -24.15 -4.80 -1.13
C ILE A 136 -24.20 -3.69 -0.07
N SER A 137 -23.74 -2.49 -0.42
CA SER A 137 -23.62 -1.38 0.54
C SER A 137 -24.88 -0.54 0.67
N LEU A 138 -25.62 -0.33 -0.43
CA LEU A 138 -26.84 0.46 -0.41
C LEU A 138 -28.00 -0.35 0.20
N GLY A 139 -28.56 0.17 1.29
CA GLY A 139 -29.81 -0.36 1.85
C GLY A 139 -31.03 0.14 1.07
N TYR A 140 -32.06 -0.69 1.00
CA TYR A 140 -33.38 -0.30 0.48
C TYR A 140 -34.20 0.44 1.55
N SER A 141 -34.82 1.56 1.17
CA SER A 141 -35.90 2.15 1.94
C SER A 141 -37.20 1.34 1.75
N ALA A 142 -38.13 1.44 2.69
CA ALA A 142 -39.42 0.76 2.64
C ALA A 142 -40.30 1.16 1.43
N ASP A 143 -40.00 2.29 0.79
CA ASP A 143 -40.65 2.82 -0.42
C ASP A 143 -39.93 2.41 -1.73
N GLY A 144 -38.87 1.60 -1.65
CA GLY A 144 -38.08 1.19 -2.81
C GLY A 144 -37.06 2.21 -3.30
N SER A 145 -36.92 3.36 -2.63
CA SER A 145 -35.85 4.33 -2.89
C SER A 145 -34.51 3.87 -2.31
N PHE A 146 -33.40 4.28 -2.93
CA PHE A 146 -32.09 4.16 -2.29
C PHE A 146 -31.97 5.27 -1.23
N LYS A 147 -31.70 4.92 0.04
CA LYS A 147 -31.37 5.94 1.06
C LYS A 147 -30.16 6.75 0.57
N GLU A 148 -30.12 8.07 0.81
CA GLU A 148 -29.02 8.99 0.47
C GLU A 148 -27.71 8.71 1.26
N VAL A 149 -27.21 7.47 1.22
CA VAL A 149 -26.07 6.97 2.01
C VAL A 149 -24.75 7.02 1.23
N VAL A 150 -24.72 7.75 0.11
CA VAL A 150 -23.58 7.85 -0.81
C VAL A 150 -22.30 8.25 -0.05
N TYR A 151 -22.34 9.27 0.80
CA TYR A 151 -21.14 9.76 1.49
C TYR A 151 -20.58 8.77 2.53
N GLU A 152 -21.43 8.07 3.28
CA GLU A 152 -20.96 7.15 4.32
C GLU A 152 -20.41 5.86 3.73
N ILE A 153 -21.04 5.37 2.65
CA ILE A 153 -20.66 4.12 2.01
C ILE A 153 -19.34 4.26 1.26
N PHE A 154 -19.09 5.34 0.53
CA PHE A 154 -17.88 5.40 -0.31
C PHE A 154 -16.59 5.73 0.46
N GLY A 155 -16.72 6.24 1.69
CA GLY A 155 -15.60 6.65 2.53
C GLY A 155 -14.98 5.52 3.36
N VAL A 156 -14.42 5.90 4.50
CA VAL A 156 -13.69 4.99 5.40
C VAL A 156 -14.56 3.89 6.04
N LYS A 157 -15.86 4.12 6.24
CA LYS A 157 -16.77 3.10 6.77
C LYS A 157 -16.91 1.91 5.80
N GLY A 158 -16.83 2.15 4.50
CA GLY A 158 -16.97 1.14 3.47
C GLY A 158 -15.74 0.28 3.20
N ILE A 159 -14.58 0.56 3.81
CA ILE A 159 -13.33 -0.20 3.61
C ILE A 159 -13.51 -1.69 3.89
N PHE A 160 -14.31 -2.05 4.89
CA PHE A 160 -14.61 -3.45 5.20
C PHE A 160 -15.30 -4.16 4.04
N ILE A 161 -16.31 -3.53 3.47
CA ILE A 161 -17.04 -4.06 2.32
C ILE A 161 -16.10 -4.14 1.11
N ALA A 162 -15.26 -3.13 0.91
CA ALA A 162 -14.28 -3.08 -0.16
C ALA A 162 -13.28 -4.26 -0.11
N MET A 163 -12.87 -4.67 1.10
CA MET A 163 -12.04 -5.86 1.27
C MET A 163 -12.79 -7.15 0.91
N ILE A 164 -14.05 -7.27 1.32
CA ILE A 164 -14.87 -8.44 0.98
C ILE A 164 -15.04 -8.53 -0.53
N THR A 165 -15.70 -7.54 -1.13
CA THR A 165 -16.04 -7.55 -2.56
C THR A 165 -14.79 -7.56 -3.44
N GLY A 166 -13.76 -6.81 -3.04
CA GLY A 166 -12.48 -6.78 -3.72
C GLY A 166 -11.78 -8.14 -3.74
N LEU A 167 -11.88 -8.93 -2.68
CA LEU A 167 -11.28 -10.26 -2.64
C LEU A 167 -12.09 -11.34 -3.34
N THR A 168 -13.42 -11.23 -3.35
CA THR A 168 -14.32 -12.31 -3.79
C THR A 168 -14.73 -12.20 -5.26
N VAL A 169 -14.94 -11.00 -5.82
CA VAL A 169 -15.34 -10.80 -7.22
C VAL A 169 -14.36 -11.41 -8.23
N PRO A 170 -13.02 -11.28 -8.07
CA PRO A 170 -12.06 -11.95 -8.96
C PRO A 170 -12.24 -13.47 -9.07
N TRP A 171 -12.77 -14.12 -8.02
CA TRP A 171 -13.05 -15.56 -8.05
C TRP A 171 -14.28 -15.91 -8.88
N ILE A 172 -15.29 -15.04 -8.93
CA ILE A 172 -16.46 -15.23 -9.80
C ILE A 172 -16.00 -15.24 -11.27
N PHE A 173 -15.14 -14.29 -11.64
CA PHE A 173 -14.52 -14.25 -12.96
C PHE A 173 -13.72 -15.52 -13.24
N TRP A 174 -12.88 -15.93 -12.30
CA TRP A 174 -12.10 -17.16 -12.43
C TRP A 174 -12.99 -18.40 -12.64
N LEU A 175 -14.09 -18.51 -11.89
CA LEU A 175 -15.03 -19.62 -11.97
C LEU A 175 -15.66 -19.70 -13.37
N CYS A 176 -16.11 -18.56 -13.90
CA CYS A 176 -16.67 -18.47 -15.24
C CYS A 176 -15.67 -18.87 -16.31
N TYR A 177 -14.43 -18.38 -16.21
CA TYR A 177 -13.35 -18.73 -17.13
C TYR A 177 -12.94 -20.20 -17.03
N ARG A 178 -13.00 -20.79 -15.83
CA ARG A 178 -12.69 -22.20 -15.59
C ARG A 178 -13.71 -23.13 -16.25
N PHE A 179 -15.00 -22.78 -16.17
CA PHE A 179 -16.10 -23.56 -16.74
C PHE A 179 -16.47 -23.15 -18.18
N ASN A 180 -15.71 -22.25 -18.80
CA ASN A 180 -15.99 -21.68 -20.12
C ASN A 180 -17.39 -21.04 -20.23
N LEU A 181 -17.90 -20.48 -19.12
CA LEU A 181 -19.13 -19.68 -19.08
C LEU A 181 -18.82 -18.27 -19.62
N THR A 182 -18.53 -18.20 -20.91
CA THR A 182 -18.07 -16.99 -21.61
C THR A 182 -18.63 -16.95 -23.02
N ILE A 183 -18.99 -15.78 -23.54
CA ILE A 183 -19.44 -15.64 -24.92
C ILE A 183 -18.20 -15.55 -25.83
N ARG A 184 -18.03 -16.52 -26.71
CA ARG A 184 -16.91 -16.56 -27.68
C ARG A 184 -17.41 -16.15 -29.05
N LEU A 185 -16.82 -15.10 -29.59
CA LEU A 185 -17.12 -14.63 -30.94
C LEU A 185 -16.18 -15.28 -31.97
N PRO A 186 -16.62 -15.41 -33.24
CA PRO A 186 -15.78 -15.91 -34.33
C PRO A 186 -14.49 -15.08 -34.51
N LYS A 187 -13.45 -15.68 -35.13
CA LYS A 187 -12.14 -15.04 -35.34
C LYS A 187 -12.20 -13.76 -36.20
N GLN A 188 -13.27 -13.59 -36.96
CA GLN A 188 -13.52 -12.43 -37.82
C GLN A 188 -13.86 -11.16 -37.02
N VAL A 189 -14.22 -11.30 -35.73
CA VAL A 189 -14.56 -10.16 -34.88
C VAL A 189 -13.30 -9.57 -34.26
N PRO A 190 -13.09 -8.23 -34.31
CA PRO A 190 -11.96 -7.57 -33.67
C PRO A 190 -11.74 -8.02 -32.23
N GLN A 191 -10.49 -8.24 -31.87
CA GLN A 191 -10.11 -8.86 -30.60
C GLN A 191 -10.59 -8.06 -29.37
N ASN A 192 -10.61 -6.72 -29.47
CA ASN A 192 -11.15 -5.84 -28.42
C ASN A 192 -12.65 -6.07 -28.14
N ILE A 193 -13.42 -6.37 -29.18
CA ILE A 193 -14.85 -6.69 -29.06
C ILE A 193 -15.01 -8.08 -28.47
N SER A 194 -14.27 -9.07 -28.97
CA SER A 194 -14.28 -10.44 -28.44
C SER A 194 -13.93 -10.50 -26.94
N HIS A 195 -12.91 -9.75 -26.50
CA HIS A 195 -12.55 -9.65 -25.08
C HIS A 195 -13.64 -9.04 -24.20
N SER A 196 -14.42 -8.08 -24.72
CA SER A 196 -15.52 -7.47 -23.97
C SER A 196 -16.66 -8.48 -23.77
N PHE A 197 -16.98 -9.28 -24.80
CA PHE A 197 -18.03 -10.30 -24.74
C PHE A 197 -17.70 -11.49 -23.82
N LEU A 198 -16.42 -11.87 -23.71
CA LEU A 198 -15.98 -12.91 -22.76
C LEU A 198 -16.35 -12.59 -21.30
N ASN A 199 -16.45 -11.30 -20.95
CA ASN A 199 -16.68 -10.85 -19.58
C ASN A 199 -18.15 -10.59 -19.23
N ILE A 200 -19.07 -10.75 -20.19
CA ILE A 200 -20.51 -10.49 -19.98
C ILE A 200 -21.09 -11.41 -18.89
N PHE A 201 -20.89 -12.73 -18.98
CA PHE A 201 -21.40 -13.66 -17.97
C PHE A 201 -20.73 -13.47 -16.58
N PRO A 202 -19.39 -13.34 -16.48
CA PRO A 202 -18.75 -12.96 -15.21
C PRO A 202 -19.37 -11.71 -14.56
N MET A 203 -19.61 -10.67 -15.36
CA MET A 203 -20.24 -9.43 -14.89
C MET A 203 -21.69 -9.67 -14.46
N LEU A 204 -22.47 -10.35 -15.29
CA LEU A 204 -23.87 -10.67 -15.00
C LEU A 204 -24.02 -11.47 -13.70
N PHE A 205 -23.23 -12.52 -13.51
CA PHE A 205 -23.27 -13.29 -12.27
C PHE A 205 -22.81 -12.48 -11.07
N THR A 206 -21.82 -11.59 -11.22
CA THR A 206 -21.44 -10.67 -10.16
C THR A 206 -22.62 -9.79 -9.75
N ILE A 207 -23.31 -9.18 -10.72
CA ILE A 207 -24.49 -8.34 -10.45
C ILE A 207 -25.59 -9.13 -9.76
N ILE A 208 -25.92 -10.32 -10.26
CA ILE A 208 -27.00 -11.15 -9.70
C ILE A 208 -26.64 -11.60 -8.28
N ILE A 209 -25.43 -12.12 -8.06
CA ILE A 209 -25.02 -12.65 -6.75
C ILE A 209 -25.03 -11.54 -5.70
N TYR A 210 -24.36 -10.41 -5.96
CA TYR A 210 -24.29 -9.32 -4.97
C TYR A 210 -25.59 -8.55 -4.85
N GLY A 211 -26.37 -8.43 -5.93
CA GLY A 211 -27.71 -7.84 -5.89
C GLY A 211 -28.66 -8.65 -5.03
N VAL A 212 -28.68 -9.98 -5.17
CA VAL A 212 -29.49 -10.87 -4.32
C VAL A 212 -29.00 -10.82 -2.87
N ILE A 213 -27.69 -10.86 -2.62
CA ILE A 213 -27.15 -10.75 -1.26
C ILE A 213 -27.57 -9.42 -0.62
N GLY A 214 -27.34 -8.29 -1.30
CA GLY A 214 -27.71 -6.96 -0.80
C GLY A 214 -29.23 -6.82 -0.55
N PHE A 215 -30.04 -7.37 -1.44
CA PHE A 215 -31.50 -7.43 -1.29
C PHE A 215 -31.92 -8.26 -0.07
N LEU A 216 -31.41 -9.50 0.08
CA LEU A 216 -31.77 -10.36 1.21
C LEU A 216 -31.34 -9.75 2.54
N PHE A 217 -30.15 -9.16 2.61
CA PHE A 217 -29.69 -8.43 3.81
C PHE A 217 -30.64 -7.29 4.16
N SER A 218 -30.94 -6.41 3.20
CA SER A 218 -31.84 -5.27 3.41
C SER A 218 -33.26 -5.71 3.78
N TYR A 219 -33.76 -6.78 3.16
CA TYR A 219 -35.11 -7.30 3.39
C TYR A 219 -35.28 -7.90 4.78
N PHE A 220 -34.34 -8.74 5.22
CA PHE A 220 -34.44 -9.41 6.53
C PHE A 220 -34.05 -8.52 7.70
N LEU A 221 -33.05 -7.65 7.53
CA LEU A 221 -32.47 -6.87 8.63
C LEU A 221 -33.02 -5.43 8.69
N LYS A 222 -33.78 -5.01 7.67
CA LYS A 222 -34.35 -3.65 7.52
C LYS A 222 -33.31 -2.53 7.58
N GLU A 223 -32.03 -2.87 7.43
CA GLU A 223 -30.88 -1.98 7.52
C GLU A 223 -29.79 -2.42 6.54
N SER A 224 -28.81 -1.55 6.28
CA SER A 224 -27.64 -1.93 5.48
C SER A 224 -26.80 -2.99 6.22
N MET A 225 -26.04 -3.81 5.48
CA MET A 225 -25.13 -4.79 6.08
C MET A 225 -24.15 -4.13 7.06
N LEU A 226 -23.66 -2.94 6.69
CA LEU A 226 -22.74 -2.13 7.47
C LEU A 226 -23.37 -1.70 8.81
N ASN A 227 -24.57 -1.12 8.77
CA ASN A 227 -25.29 -0.71 9.98
C ASN A 227 -25.70 -1.89 10.86
N THR A 228 -26.04 -3.03 10.25
CA THR A 228 -26.43 -4.23 11.00
C THR A 228 -25.26 -4.80 11.79
N ILE A 229 -24.10 -5.01 11.14
CA ILE A 229 -22.90 -5.53 11.80
C ILE A 229 -22.51 -4.63 12.97
N PHE A 230 -22.66 -3.32 12.82
CA PHE A 230 -22.31 -2.36 13.87
C PHE A 230 -23.38 -2.24 14.96
N GLY A 231 -24.66 -2.37 14.62
CA GLY A 231 -25.75 -2.43 15.58
C GLY A 231 -25.68 -3.66 16.49
N TRP A 232 -25.24 -4.81 15.98
CA TRP A 232 -25.02 -6.01 16.80
C TRP A 232 -23.90 -5.88 17.82
N LEU A 233 -23.00 -4.91 17.64
CA LEU A 233 -21.90 -4.67 18.57
C LEU A 233 -22.26 -3.64 19.65
N THR A 234 -23.39 -2.94 19.52
CA THR A 234 -23.89 -1.94 20.48
C THR A 234 -24.27 -2.54 21.86
N PRO A 235 -24.84 -3.75 22.00
CA PRO A 235 -25.13 -4.34 23.32
C PRO A 235 -23.89 -4.59 24.21
N LEU A 236 -22.67 -4.51 23.66
CA LEU A 236 -21.42 -4.68 24.44
C LEU A 236 -21.13 -3.50 25.40
N ILE A 237 -21.97 -2.46 25.41
CA ILE A 237 -21.73 -1.15 26.06
C ILE A 237 -22.39 -1.05 27.45
N GLU A 238 -23.13 -2.05 27.89
CA GLU A 238 -23.83 -2.02 29.19
C GLU A 238 -22.86 -1.84 30.39
N GLY A 239 -21.55 -2.06 30.21
CA GLY A 239 -20.49 -1.79 31.20
C GLY A 239 -19.68 -0.49 31.00
N ALA A 240 -20.10 0.41 30.10
CA ALA A 240 -19.23 1.46 29.56
C ALA A 240 -18.89 2.64 30.48
N LYS A 241 -19.51 2.74 31.66
CA LYS A 241 -19.16 3.78 32.65
C LYS A 241 -17.89 3.50 33.46
N ASN A 242 -17.33 2.29 33.34
CA ASN A 242 -16.15 1.90 34.09
C ASN A 242 -14.86 2.24 33.33
N ASN A 243 -13.90 2.88 34.00
CA ASN A 243 -12.56 3.18 33.46
C ASN A 243 -11.79 1.91 33.03
N TYR A 244 -12.05 0.73 33.63
CA TYR A 244 -11.51 -0.55 33.14
C TYR A 244 -12.14 -1.01 31.83
N PHE A 245 -13.43 -0.72 31.63
CA PHE A 245 -14.09 -0.96 30.34
C PHE A 245 -13.50 -0.03 29.28
N PHE A 246 -13.26 1.25 29.60
CA PHE A 246 -12.55 2.18 28.71
C PHE A 246 -11.21 1.61 28.24
N VAL A 247 -10.40 1.05 29.15
CA VAL A 247 -9.14 0.38 28.79
C VAL A 247 -9.40 -0.80 27.86
N GLY A 248 -10.29 -1.72 28.21
CA GLY A 248 -10.63 -2.85 27.33
C GLY A 248 -11.14 -2.42 25.95
N TRP A 249 -11.92 -1.35 25.89
CA TRP A 249 -12.48 -0.81 24.66
C TRP A 249 -11.41 -0.21 23.75
N SER A 250 -10.35 0.37 24.31
CA SER A 250 -9.20 0.84 23.51
C SER A 250 -8.60 -0.26 22.61
N PHE A 251 -8.59 -1.51 23.08
CA PHE A 251 -8.16 -2.66 22.29
C PHE A 251 -9.14 -2.99 21.19
N VAL A 252 -10.46 -2.87 21.42
CA VAL A 252 -11.49 -3.08 20.39
C VAL A 252 -11.35 -2.04 19.28
N LEU A 253 -11.12 -0.77 19.63
CA LEU A 253 -10.87 0.31 18.68
C LEU A 253 -9.59 0.06 17.86
N ALA A 254 -8.51 -0.38 18.51
CA ALA A 254 -7.29 -0.74 17.80
C ALA A 254 -7.46 -2.01 16.95
N LEU A 255 -8.19 -3.02 17.43
CA LEU A 255 -8.41 -4.27 16.72
C LEU A 255 -9.25 -4.06 15.46
N THR A 256 -10.32 -3.27 15.57
CA THR A 256 -11.18 -2.94 14.41
C THR A 256 -10.36 -2.27 13.31
N TRP A 257 -9.55 -1.27 13.64
CA TRP A 257 -8.64 -0.65 12.67
C TRP A 257 -7.55 -1.57 12.15
N PHE A 258 -6.97 -2.42 13.01
CA PHE A 258 -5.99 -3.42 12.58
C PHE A 258 -6.58 -4.35 11.52
N CYS A 259 -7.86 -4.69 11.65
CA CYS A 259 -8.64 -5.46 10.68
C CYS A 259 -9.11 -4.64 9.46
N GLY A 260 -8.79 -3.34 9.38
CA GLY A 260 -9.19 -2.46 8.27
C GLY A 260 -10.60 -1.87 8.42
N ILE A 261 -11.18 -1.91 9.62
CA ILE A 261 -12.48 -1.29 9.95
C ILE A 261 -12.20 0.03 10.68
N HIS A 262 -12.57 1.16 10.07
CA HIS A 262 -12.34 2.48 10.66
C HIS A 262 -13.11 2.66 11.98
N THR A 263 -12.52 3.32 12.98
CA THR A 263 -13.17 3.49 14.30
C THR A 263 -14.41 4.36 14.31
N SER A 264 -14.64 5.18 13.28
CA SER A 264 -15.89 5.97 13.14
C SER A 264 -17.15 5.12 13.08
N VAL A 265 -17.01 3.83 12.82
CA VAL A 265 -18.05 2.82 13.02
C VAL A 265 -18.64 2.87 14.44
N TRP A 266 -17.79 3.18 15.41
CA TRP A 266 -18.15 3.26 16.82
C TRP A 266 -18.53 4.67 17.27
N SER A 267 -18.56 5.67 16.37
CA SER A 267 -18.73 7.07 16.77
C SER A 267 -20.04 7.31 17.51
N GLY A 268 -21.16 6.72 17.07
CA GLY A 268 -22.44 6.83 17.78
C GLY A 268 -22.38 6.36 19.24
N VAL A 269 -21.49 5.42 19.54
CA VAL A 269 -21.23 4.91 20.89
C VAL A 269 -20.24 5.79 21.63
N THR A 270 -19.05 5.97 21.06
CA THR A 270 -17.94 6.65 21.73
C THR A 270 -18.22 8.13 21.95
N ASP A 271 -18.94 8.78 21.02
CA ASP A 271 -19.30 10.19 21.13
C ASP A 271 -20.39 10.39 22.19
N SER A 272 -21.34 9.45 22.28
CA SER A 272 -22.35 9.44 23.34
C SER A 272 -21.73 9.28 24.72
N LEU A 273 -20.81 8.31 24.88
CA LEU A 273 -20.07 8.09 26.13
C LEU A 273 -19.20 9.29 26.48
N GLY A 274 -18.54 9.91 25.50
CA GLY A 274 -17.73 11.12 25.68
C GLY A 274 -18.57 12.30 26.15
N ALA A 275 -19.73 12.54 25.53
CA ALA A 275 -20.62 13.64 25.90
C ALA A 275 -21.22 13.46 27.31
N LEU A 276 -21.70 12.25 27.62
CA LEU A 276 -22.21 11.92 28.96
C LEU A 276 -21.11 12.05 30.02
N GLY A 277 -19.93 11.50 29.75
CA GLY A 277 -18.80 11.58 30.67
C GLY A 277 -18.29 13.01 30.88
N LEU A 278 -18.42 13.88 29.87
CA LEU A 278 -18.01 15.28 29.96
C LEU A 278 -18.92 16.01 30.93
N GLN A 279 -20.24 15.80 30.81
CA GLN A 279 -21.22 16.37 31.72
C GLN A 279 -21.00 15.87 33.15
N GLU A 280 -20.79 14.56 33.35
CA GLU A 280 -20.46 13.97 34.65
C GLU A 280 -19.21 14.63 35.27
N ASN A 281 -18.15 14.86 34.48
CA ASN A 281 -16.93 15.52 34.95
C ASN A 281 -17.15 17.00 35.28
N ILE A 282 -17.92 17.73 34.48
CA ILE A 282 -18.26 19.15 34.74
C ILE A 282 -19.00 19.27 36.08
N ASP A 283 -19.98 18.40 36.32
CA ASP A 283 -20.79 18.44 37.55
C ASP A 283 -19.96 18.01 38.78
N ALA A 284 -19.03 17.06 38.62
CA ALA A 284 -18.08 16.72 39.69
C ALA A 284 -17.24 17.94 40.10
N ILE A 285 -16.64 18.65 39.12
CA ILE A 285 -15.80 19.83 39.38
C ILE A 285 -16.60 20.96 40.04
N LYS A 286 -17.83 21.22 39.57
CA LYS A 286 -18.72 22.23 40.19
C LYS A 286 -19.02 21.94 41.65
N ASN A 287 -19.09 20.66 42.01
CA ASN A 287 -19.32 20.21 43.39
C ASN A 287 -18.03 20.07 44.21
N GLY A 288 -16.88 20.54 43.71
CA GLY A 288 -15.59 20.41 44.40
C GLY A 288 -15.04 18.98 44.44
N MET A 289 -15.57 18.08 43.62
CA MET A 289 -15.14 16.70 43.49
C MET A 289 -14.20 16.53 42.29
N GLN A 290 -13.44 15.43 42.28
CA GLN A 290 -12.55 15.10 41.18
C GLN A 290 -13.32 14.63 39.94
N ALA A 291 -12.94 15.13 38.76
CA ALA A 291 -13.39 14.58 37.48
C ALA A 291 -12.68 13.23 37.21
N LYS A 292 -13.45 12.15 37.04
CA LYS A 292 -12.90 10.79 36.93
C LYS A 292 -13.23 10.04 35.63
N ASN A 293 -14.26 10.47 34.90
CA ASN A 293 -14.68 9.78 33.69
C ASN A 293 -13.65 10.01 32.58
N MET A 294 -13.08 8.94 32.00
CA MET A 294 -12.00 9.02 31.00
C MET A 294 -12.47 9.18 29.55
N TRP A 295 -13.75 9.00 29.26
CA TRP A 295 -14.31 9.11 27.92
C TRP A 295 -14.24 10.49 27.26
N PRO A 296 -14.27 11.62 28.00
CA PRO A 296 -14.22 12.93 27.37
C PRO A 296 -12.88 13.18 26.67
N ASN A 297 -12.94 13.79 25.48
CA ASN A 297 -11.74 14.27 24.81
C ASN A 297 -11.22 15.54 25.50
N PRO A 298 -9.89 15.72 25.56
CA PRO A 298 -8.81 14.93 24.96
C PRO A 298 -8.28 13.73 25.77
N MET A 299 -8.77 13.47 27.00
CA MET A 299 -8.32 12.32 27.83
C MET A 299 -8.39 11.00 27.05
N ALA A 300 -9.56 10.71 26.48
CA ALA A 300 -9.79 9.49 25.72
C ALA A 300 -8.77 9.33 24.58
N MET A 301 -8.71 10.33 23.70
CA MET A 301 -7.79 10.33 22.57
C MET A 301 -6.32 10.26 22.96
N GLY A 302 -5.89 10.95 24.02
CA GLY A 302 -4.53 10.86 24.51
C GLY A 302 -4.20 9.46 25.05
N ALA A 303 -5.13 8.87 25.80
CA ALA A 303 -4.90 7.60 26.47
C ALA A 303 -4.92 6.39 25.52
N TYR A 304 -5.71 6.36 24.44
CA TYR A 304 -5.72 5.20 23.53
C TYR A 304 -5.27 5.48 22.08
N SER A 305 -5.24 6.74 21.65
CA SER A 305 -4.98 7.09 20.25
C SER A 305 -4.12 8.34 20.10
N MET A 306 -3.12 8.51 20.98
CA MET A 306 -2.18 9.62 20.85
C MET A 306 -1.39 9.48 19.55
N GLY A 307 -1.44 10.50 18.70
CA GLY A 307 -0.94 10.46 17.33
C GLY A 307 -1.74 9.54 16.43
N GLY A 308 -3.05 9.44 16.64
CA GLY A 308 -3.99 8.61 15.89
C GLY A 308 -4.11 7.17 16.41
N THR A 309 -4.86 6.34 15.67
CA THR A 309 -5.18 4.97 16.11
C THR A 309 -3.93 4.12 16.35
N GLY A 310 -3.92 3.37 17.45
CA GLY A 310 -2.79 2.52 17.83
C GLY A 310 -1.71 3.27 18.61
N ALA A 311 -1.96 4.53 19.00
CA ALA A 311 -1.06 5.38 19.76
C ALA A 311 0.30 5.58 19.06
N GLN A 312 0.28 6.04 17.80
CA GLN A 312 1.43 6.09 16.90
C GLN A 312 2.24 7.40 16.96
N ILE A 313 2.00 8.27 17.95
CA ILE A 313 2.66 9.59 18.07
C ILE A 313 4.19 9.56 17.94
N ALA A 314 4.84 8.51 18.43
CA ALA A 314 6.30 8.38 18.40
C ALA A 314 6.84 7.80 17.07
N VAL A 315 5.99 7.17 16.25
CA VAL A 315 6.41 6.40 15.07
C VAL A 315 7.12 7.26 14.01
N PRO A 316 6.63 8.46 13.63
CA PRO A 316 7.33 9.31 12.66
C PRO A 316 8.75 9.67 13.13
N LEU A 317 8.90 10.05 14.41
CA LEU A 317 10.20 10.39 14.99
C LEU A 317 11.13 9.19 15.07
N LEU A 318 10.61 8.01 15.46
CA LEU A 318 11.36 6.76 15.44
C LEU A 318 11.93 6.47 14.05
N ILE A 319 11.11 6.67 13.02
CA ILE A 319 11.50 6.47 11.63
C ILE A 319 12.61 7.45 11.21
N ILE A 320 12.41 8.75 11.45
CA ILE A 320 13.37 9.78 11.04
C ILE A 320 14.73 9.57 11.72
N LEU A 321 14.73 9.25 13.01
CA LEU A 321 15.94 9.19 13.83
C LEU A 321 16.70 7.88 13.69
N PHE A 322 16.01 6.74 13.56
CA PHE A 322 16.66 5.42 13.70
C PHE A 322 16.58 4.53 12.46
N CYS A 323 15.65 4.77 11.54
CA CYS A 323 15.54 3.94 10.34
C CYS A 323 16.65 4.27 9.33
N LYS A 324 16.98 3.31 8.48
CA LYS A 324 17.97 3.45 7.40
C LYS A 324 17.34 3.45 6.02
N SER A 325 16.16 2.83 5.87
CA SER A 325 15.38 2.80 4.64
C SER A 325 15.03 4.22 4.19
N LYS A 326 15.36 4.54 2.94
CA LYS A 326 14.95 5.78 2.29
C LYS A 326 13.43 5.87 2.21
N GLN A 327 12.76 4.76 1.86
CA GLN A 327 11.30 4.69 1.80
C GLN A 327 10.66 5.02 3.14
N LEU A 328 11.07 4.34 4.22
CA LEU A 328 10.51 4.64 5.54
C LEU A 328 10.83 6.07 5.95
N LYS A 329 12.06 6.56 5.78
CA LYS A 329 12.40 7.96 6.11
C LYS A 329 11.50 8.98 5.41
N SER A 330 11.20 8.78 4.13
CA SER A 330 10.26 9.63 3.40
C SER A 330 8.86 9.59 4.02
N ILE A 331 8.37 8.40 4.37
CA ILE A 331 7.06 8.24 5.04
C ILE A 331 7.06 8.94 6.40
N GLY A 332 8.09 8.74 7.23
CA GLY A 332 8.22 9.37 8.54
C GLY A 332 8.24 10.90 8.47
N LEU A 333 8.93 11.46 7.47
CA LEU A 333 8.97 12.91 7.26
C LEU A 333 7.59 13.48 6.90
N VAL A 334 6.88 12.84 5.96
CA VAL A 334 5.54 13.26 5.54
C VAL A 334 4.51 13.08 6.66
N ALA A 335 4.67 12.05 7.48
CA ALA A 335 3.75 11.72 8.56
C ALA A 335 3.90 12.58 9.81
N LEU A 336 5.06 13.22 10.03
CA LEU A 336 5.38 13.88 11.31
C LEU A 336 4.35 14.95 11.69
N VAL A 337 4.03 15.86 10.77
CA VAL A 337 3.07 16.94 11.05
C VAL A 337 1.64 16.40 11.19
N PRO A 338 1.08 15.61 10.25
CA PRO A 338 -0.25 15.04 10.42
C PRO A 338 -0.43 14.29 11.74
N VAL A 339 0.55 13.46 12.14
CA VAL A 339 0.48 12.65 13.36
C VAL A 339 0.48 13.52 14.62
N MET A 340 1.18 14.66 14.62
CA MET A 340 1.11 15.63 15.74
C MET A 340 -0.29 16.23 15.92
N PHE A 341 -1.05 16.32 14.84
CA PHE A 341 -2.46 16.73 14.81
C PHE A 341 -3.41 15.52 14.78
N GLN A 342 -2.94 14.36 15.27
CA GLN A 342 -3.75 13.15 15.47
C GLN A 342 -4.21 12.45 14.17
N VAL A 343 -3.70 12.85 13.01
CA VAL A 343 -3.97 12.29 11.67
C VAL A 343 -2.82 11.34 11.28
N ASN A 344 -3.02 10.02 11.43
CA ASN A 344 -1.95 9.03 11.29
C ASN A 344 -2.03 8.12 10.07
N GLU A 345 -2.91 8.44 9.13
CA GLU A 345 -3.08 7.72 7.87
C GLU A 345 -1.76 7.52 7.12
N PRO A 346 -0.84 8.50 7.01
CA PRO A 346 0.46 8.27 6.39
C PRO A 346 1.26 7.12 7.02
N ILE A 347 1.12 6.87 8.33
CA ILE A 347 1.74 5.71 9.01
C ILE A 347 0.90 4.45 8.85
N LEU A 348 -0.42 4.54 9.03
CA LEU A 348 -1.33 3.39 8.92
C LEU A 348 -1.20 2.69 7.58
N PHE A 349 -1.05 3.46 6.51
CA PHE A 349 -0.97 2.95 5.15
C PHE A 349 0.47 2.91 4.64
N GLY A 350 1.28 3.94 4.92
CA GLY A 350 2.68 4.03 4.46
C GLY A 350 3.60 2.96 5.03
N VAL A 351 3.51 2.70 6.34
CA VAL A 351 4.31 1.67 7.04
C VAL A 351 3.69 0.26 6.93
N PRO A 352 2.64 0.12 6.10
CA PRO A 352 1.34 -0.50 6.41
C PRO A 352 1.23 -1.07 7.82
N SER A 353 0.51 -0.40 8.72
CA SER A 353 0.20 -0.92 10.05
C SER A 353 -1.01 -1.87 10.03
N ILE A 354 -1.94 -1.64 9.11
CA ILE A 354 -3.16 -2.46 8.92
C ILE A 354 -2.80 -3.86 8.41
N LEU A 355 -3.36 -4.89 9.06
CA LEU A 355 -3.10 -6.30 8.79
C LEU A 355 -1.62 -6.69 8.76
N ASN A 356 -0.72 -5.83 9.25
CA ASN A 356 0.70 -6.11 9.29
C ASN A 356 1.04 -6.83 10.60
N PRO A 357 1.45 -8.11 10.54
CA PRO A 357 1.70 -8.89 11.75
C PRO A 357 2.85 -8.36 12.60
N LEU A 358 3.82 -7.65 12.00
CA LEU A 358 4.90 -7.01 12.75
C LEU A 358 4.40 -5.83 13.58
N MET A 359 3.37 -5.14 13.10
CA MET A 359 2.77 -3.99 13.80
C MET A 359 1.63 -4.39 14.74
N ALA A 360 1.08 -5.61 14.63
CA ALA A 360 -0.04 -6.07 15.45
C ALA A 360 0.18 -5.88 16.96
N VAL A 361 1.35 -6.28 17.47
CA VAL A 361 1.65 -6.17 18.90
C VAL A 361 1.69 -4.70 19.37
N PRO A 362 2.54 -3.81 18.82
CA PRO A 362 2.55 -2.42 19.28
C PRO A 362 1.23 -1.70 18.99
N PHE A 363 0.54 -2.03 17.90
CA PHE A 363 -0.73 -1.39 17.52
C PHE A 363 -1.87 -1.70 18.50
N LEU A 364 -1.95 -2.95 18.98
CA LEU A 364 -3.02 -3.39 19.87
C LEU A 364 -2.72 -3.14 21.35
N ILE A 365 -1.44 -3.28 21.75
CA ILE A 365 -1.05 -3.26 23.18
C ILE A 365 -0.71 -1.85 23.67
N THR A 366 -0.15 -0.98 22.82
CA THR A 366 0.18 0.40 23.25
C THR A 366 -1.05 1.17 23.75
N PRO A 367 -2.22 1.12 23.08
CA PRO A 367 -3.45 1.74 23.60
C PRO A 367 -3.88 1.21 24.96
N LEU A 368 -3.74 -0.10 25.20
CA LEU A 368 -4.08 -0.71 26.50
C LEU A 368 -3.18 -0.18 27.63
N ILE A 369 -1.88 -0.07 27.36
CA ILE A 369 -0.91 0.42 28.35
C ILE A 369 -1.17 1.90 28.62
N ASN A 370 -1.31 2.72 27.58
CA ASN A 370 -1.58 4.15 27.73
C ASN A 370 -2.93 4.41 28.42
N GLY A 371 -3.96 3.62 28.10
CA GLY A 371 -5.25 3.61 28.79
C GLY A 371 -5.09 3.34 30.29
N THR A 372 -4.36 2.29 30.64
CA THR A 372 -4.07 1.92 32.04
C THR A 372 -3.30 3.02 32.76
N ILE A 373 -2.32 3.64 32.10
CA ILE A 373 -1.59 4.78 32.66
C ILE A 373 -2.53 5.96 32.91
N GLY A 374 -3.46 6.23 32.00
CA GLY A 374 -4.49 7.25 32.22
C GLY A 374 -5.33 6.96 33.46
N VAL A 375 -5.76 5.71 33.66
CA VAL A 375 -6.46 5.28 34.88
C VAL A 375 -5.61 5.51 36.13
N ILE A 376 -4.32 5.18 36.10
CA ILE A 376 -3.40 5.41 37.23
C ILE A 376 -3.31 6.91 37.56
N PHE A 377 -3.15 7.76 36.54
CA PHE A 377 -3.07 9.21 36.75
C PHE A 377 -4.35 9.76 37.36
N VAL A 378 -5.51 9.31 36.89
CA VAL A 378 -6.81 9.76 37.39
C VAL A 378 -7.10 9.19 38.78
N GLU A 379 -7.11 7.87 38.94
CA GLU A 379 -7.59 7.24 40.18
C GLU A 379 -6.56 7.24 41.31
N LEU A 380 -5.27 7.16 41.01
CA LEU A 380 -4.22 7.01 42.04
C LEU A 380 -3.42 8.30 42.26
N LEU A 381 -3.16 9.09 41.22
CA LEU A 381 -2.37 10.32 41.31
C LEU A 381 -3.22 11.58 41.45
N GLY A 382 -4.55 11.44 41.54
CA GLY A 382 -5.49 12.55 41.77
C GLY A 382 -5.56 13.54 40.61
N MET A 383 -5.22 13.14 39.38
CA MET A 383 -5.38 13.98 38.20
C MET A 383 -6.87 14.05 37.82
N ASN A 384 -7.39 15.25 37.59
CA ASN A 384 -8.69 15.36 36.95
C ASN A 384 -8.66 14.79 35.54
N SER A 385 -9.73 14.13 35.13
CA SER A 385 -10.00 13.84 33.74
C SER A 385 -10.55 15.07 33.02
N SER A 386 -10.63 15.03 31.68
CA SER A 386 -11.06 16.16 30.86
C SER A 386 -12.49 16.60 31.21
N TYR A 387 -12.63 17.85 31.63
CA TYR A 387 -13.90 18.53 31.90
C TYR A 387 -14.09 19.77 31.02
N ILE A 388 -13.08 20.12 30.23
CA ILE A 388 -13.16 21.12 29.16
C ILE A 388 -12.91 20.38 27.84
N SER A 389 -13.89 20.42 26.93
CA SER A 389 -13.76 19.81 25.62
C SER A 389 -12.78 20.58 24.74
N MET A 390 -11.86 19.86 24.11
CA MET A 390 -10.88 20.42 23.17
C MET A 390 -11.12 19.86 21.76
N PRO A 391 -10.73 20.60 20.70
CA PRO A 391 -10.71 20.06 19.34
C PRO A 391 -9.89 18.78 19.26
N TRP A 392 -10.39 17.79 18.52
CA TRP A 392 -9.76 16.46 18.40
C TRP A 392 -8.37 16.52 17.75
N SER A 393 -8.17 17.47 16.85
CA SER A 393 -6.96 17.73 16.06
C SER A 393 -5.88 18.49 16.84
N MET A 394 -6.22 19.06 18.01
CA MET A 394 -5.27 19.79 18.83
C MET A 394 -4.16 18.85 19.34
N PRO A 395 -2.87 19.23 19.22
CA PRO A 395 -1.77 18.43 19.76
C PRO A 395 -1.98 18.13 21.25
N ILE A 396 -1.96 16.84 21.61
CA ILE A 396 -2.30 16.35 22.97
C ILE A 396 -1.44 16.99 24.06
N PHE A 397 -0.18 17.29 23.76
CA PHE A 397 0.72 18.01 24.69
C PHE A 397 0.19 19.38 25.11
N LEU A 398 -0.64 20.03 24.28
CA LEU A 398 -1.32 21.30 24.58
C LEU A 398 -2.74 21.06 25.08
N ALA A 399 -3.48 20.16 24.43
CA ALA A 399 -4.88 19.90 24.73
C ALA A 399 -5.09 19.36 26.15
N MET A 400 -4.24 18.44 26.62
CA MET A 400 -4.39 17.79 27.92
C MET A 400 -4.32 18.76 29.09
N PRO A 401 -3.25 19.59 29.25
CA PRO A 401 -3.20 20.58 30.33
C PRO A 401 -4.41 21.51 30.35
N ILE A 402 -4.84 22.03 29.18
CA ILE A 402 -5.98 22.94 29.11
C ILE A 402 -7.27 22.23 29.54
N SER A 403 -7.47 20.98 29.10
CA SER A 403 -8.72 20.24 29.32
C SER A 403 -9.05 19.95 30.80
N VAL A 404 -8.05 20.08 31.66
CA VAL A 404 -8.15 19.82 33.11
C VAL A 404 -7.86 21.07 33.95
N GLY A 405 -7.80 22.25 33.33
CA GLY A 405 -7.52 23.52 34.02
C GLY A 405 -6.08 23.67 34.52
N PHE A 406 -5.12 23.23 33.71
CA PHE A 406 -3.68 23.35 33.96
C PHE A 406 -3.16 22.65 35.22
N GLN A 407 -3.83 21.57 35.62
CA GLN A 407 -3.31 20.70 36.67
C GLN A 407 -1.94 20.10 36.26
N TRP A 408 -0.95 20.16 37.16
CA TRP A 408 0.45 19.86 36.83
C TRP A 408 0.68 18.44 36.29
N GLN A 409 -0.07 17.44 36.78
CA GLN A 409 0.02 16.05 36.30
C GLN A 409 -0.27 15.95 34.79
N ALA A 410 -1.14 16.82 34.25
CA ALA A 410 -1.54 16.79 32.84
C ALA A 410 -0.48 17.33 31.89
N PHE A 411 0.55 18.02 32.40
CA PHE A 411 1.75 18.35 31.61
C PHE A 411 2.69 17.16 31.46
N ILE A 412 2.57 16.14 32.33
CA ILE A 412 3.47 14.99 32.36
C ILE A 412 2.87 13.81 31.58
N VAL A 413 1.57 13.55 31.75
CA VAL A 413 0.93 12.34 31.18
C VAL A 413 1.11 12.19 29.66
N PRO A 414 1.08 13.25 28.81
CA PRO A 414 1.28 13.09 27.37
C PRO A 414 2.71 12.65 27.02
N PHE A 415 3.72 13.09 27.79
CA PHE A 415 5.10 12.65 27.60
C PHE A 415 5.30 11.20 28.06
N VAL A 416 4.58 10.75 29.09
CA VAL A 416 4.58 9.35 29.51
C VAL A 416 3.98 8.47 28.40
N TRP A 417 2.81 8.84 27.86
CA TRP A 417 2.20 8.14 26.74
C TRP A 417 3.10 8.12 25.50
N PHE A 418 3.75 9.25 25.17
CA PHE A 418 4.75 9.30 24.11
C PHE A 418 5.91 8.34 24.37
N GLY A 419 6.45 8.31 25.59
CA GLY A 419 7.54 7.42 25.97
C GLY A 419 7.18 5.93 25.87
N VAL A 420 5.95 5.57 26.23
CA VAL A 420 5.42 4.22 26.04
C VAL A 420 5.29 3.89 24.56
N SER A 421 4.67 4.78 23.77
CA SER A 421 4.58 4.61 22.31
C SER A 421 5.97 4.45 21.70
N PHE A 422 6.95 5.25 22.12
CA PHE A 422 8.33 5.14 21.67
C PHE A 422 8.91 3.76 21.99
N GLY A 423 8.86 3.33 23.26
CA GLY A 423 9.42 2.06 23.70
C GLY A 423 8.74 0.84 23.07
N MET A 424 7.42 0.88 22.92
CA MET A 424 6.62 -0.20 22.34
C MET A 424 6.87 -0.33 20.84
N TYR A 425 6.88 0.78 20.08
CA TYR A 425 7.05 0.73 18.63
C TYR A 425 8.51 0.57 18.19
N PHE A 426 9.48 1.05 18.97
CA PHE A 426 10.91 1.01 18.62
C PHE A 426 11.37 -0.36 18.07
N PRO A 427 11.21 -1.50 18.79
CA PRO A 427 11.72 -2.78 18.29
C PRO A 427 11.07 -3.22 16.99
N PHE A 428 9.77 -2.96 16.80
CA PHE A 428 9.04 -3.39 15.61
C PHE A 428 9.32 -2.50 14.39
N ILE A 429 9.48 -1.20 14.60
CA ILE A 429 9.87 -0.27 13.53
C ILE A 429 11.28 -0.58 13.05
N ILE A 430 12.22 -0.89 13.93
CA ILE A 430 13.57 -1.31 13.51
C ILE A 430 13.53 -2.66 12.75
N LEU A 431 12.67 -3.61 13.15
CA LEU A 431 12.48 -4.84 12.39
C LEU A 431 11.91 -4.57 10.99
N GLN A 432 10.91 -3.70 10.89
CA GLN A 432 10.31 -3.27 9.63
C GLN A 432 11.33 -2.54 8.75
N ASP A 433 12.11 -1.62 9.30
CA ASP A 433 13.18 -0.93 8.61
C ASP A 433 14.23 -1.88 8.05
N ASN A 434 14.66 -2.88 8.84
CA ASN A 434 15.58 -3.88 8.35
C ASN A 434 15.02 -4.67 7.16
N VAL A 435 13.69 -4.85 7.06
CA VAL A 435 13.05 -5.43 5.88
C VAL A 435 13.16 -4.49 4.68
N TYR A 436 12.80 -3.21 4.83
CA TYR A 436 12.85 -2.24 3.73
C TYR A 436 14.27 -1.89 3.30
N TYR A 437 15.13 -1.52 4.24
CA TYR A 437 16.51 -1.12 3.98
C TYR A 437 17.31 -2.22 3.28
N LYS A 438 17.12 -3.48 3.68
CA LYS A 438 17.81 -4.58 3.00
C LYS A 438 17.24 -4.84 1.59
N LYS A 439 15.94 -4.64 1.37
CA LYS A 439 15.38 -4.63 0.01
C LYS A 439 16.06 -3.53 -0.81
N GLU A 440 16.14 -2.31 -0.29
CA GLU A 440 16.77 -1.17 -0.97
C GLU A 440 18.24 -1.45 -1.33
N ILE A 441 19.02 -2.07 -0.43
CA ILE A 441 20.42 -2.43 -0.71
C ILE A 441 20.50 -3.59 -1.71
N SER A 442 19.57 -4.55 -1.67
CA SER A 442 19.52 -5.64 -2.65
C SER A 442 19.18 -5.16 -4.07
N VAL A 443 18.59 -3.97 -4.18
CA VAL A 443 18.39 -3.23 -5.44
C VAL A 443 19.63 -2.37 -5.70
N GLN A 444 20.76 -3.01 -6.01
CA GLN A 444 21.79 -2.38 -6.83
C GLN A 444 21.51 -2.75 -8.29
N ASN A 445 20.89 -1.80 -9.01
CA ASN A 445 20.56 -1.71 -10.44
C ASN A 445 19.05 -1.54 -10.67
N ASP A 446 18.62 -0.30 -10.92
CA ASP A 446 17.39 0.17 -11.61
C ASP A 446 16.27 -0.86 -11.90
N GLU A 447 15.73 -1.49 -10.86
CA GLU A 447 14.54 -2.33 -10.93
C GLU A 447 13.55 -1.91 -9.84
N PHE A 448 12.29 -1.69 -10.24
CA PHE A 448 11.17 -1.59 -9.31
C PHE A 448 10.87 -3.01 -8.78
N VAL A 449 10.95 -3.24 -7.46
CA VAL A 449 10.81 -4.58 -6.87
C VAL A 449 9.59 -4.69 -5.95
N ASP A 450 8.84 -5.77 -6.16
CA ASP A 450 7.64 -6.21 -5.42
C ASP A 450 7.93 -6.42 -3.91
N TYR A 451 7.14 -5.74 -3.09
CA TYR A 451 7.24 -5.65 -1.63
C TYR A 451 6.87 -6.95 -0.88
N ARG A 452 6.25 -7.94 -1.54
CA ARG A 452 5.87 -9.24 -0.94
C ARG A 452 7.06 -10.14 -0.55
N SER A 453 8.23 -9.94 -1.16
CA SER A 453 9.36 -10.89 -1.09
C SER A 453 10.32 -10.69 0.09
N GLY A 454 10.40 -9.49 0.66
CA GLY A 454 11.53 -9.18 1.55
C GLY A 454 11.43 -9.79 2.95
N VAL A 455 10.24 -10.20 3.41
CA VAL A 455 10.18 -10.99 4.63
C VAL A 455 10.77 -12.37 4.35
N ARG A 456 10.40 -13.06 3.26
CA ARG A 456 10.96 -14.38 2.83
C ARG A 456 12.48 -14.35 2.70
N TRP A 457 12.98 -13.33 2.00
CA TRP A 457 14.41 -13.07 1.85
C TRP A 457 15.12 -12.82 3.19
N LEU A 458 14.45 -12.19 4.16
CA LEU A 458 15.01 -12.00 5.51
C LEU A 458 15.25 -13.33 6.24
N GLY A 459 14.37 -14.30 6.05
CA GLY A 459 14.54 -15.67 6.56
C GLY A 459 15.74 -16.36 5.89
N ASP A 460 15.81 -16.27 4.56
CA ASP A 460 16.90 -16.87 3.79
C ASP A 460 18.26 -16.23 4.13
N TYR A 461 18.30 -14.91 4.31
CA TYR A 461 19.54 -14.16 4.57
C TYR A 461 20.03 -14.23 6.03
N LEU A 462 19.12 -14.20 7.01
CA LEU A 462 19.50 -14.27 8.43
C LEU A 462 19.91 -15.69 8.85
N PHE A 463 19.34 -16.74 8.24
CA PHE A 463 19.53 -18.15 8.65
C PHE A 463 20.28 -19.02 7.64
N HIS A 464 20.48 -18.56 6.40
CA HIS A 464 21.40 -19.17 5.43
C HIS A 464 22.59 -18.26 5.11
N LYS A 465 23.13 -17.58 6.13
CA LYS A 465 24.29 -16.67 6.04
C LYS A 465 25.51 -17.29 5.36
N GLN A 466 25.72 -18.60 5.49
CA GLN A 466 26.80 -19.34 4.80
C GLN A 466 26.56 -19.43 3.29
N LYS A 467 25.36 -19.83 2.84
CA LYS A 467 25.01 -19.87 1.41
C LYS A 467 25.05 -18.48 0.79
N HIS A 468 24.60 -17.46 1.52
CA HIS A 468 24.69 -16.08 1.02
C HIS A 468 26.12 -15.57 0.91
N LYS A 469 27.02 -15.94 1.84
CA LYS A 469 28.45 -15.65 1.71
C LYS A 469 29.07 -16.37 0.51
N GLU A 470 28.76 -17.66 0.30
CA GLU A 470 29.23 -18.41 -0.87
C GLU A 470 28.76 -17.80 -2.19
N ILE A 471 27.50 -17.35 -2.28
CA ILE A 471 26.97 -16.69 -3.48
C ILE A 471 27.66 -15.34 -3.71
N ILE A 472 27.85 -14.55 -2.65
CA ILE A 472 28.57 -13.27 -2.75
C ILE A 472 30.04 -13.49 -3.16
N GLU A 473 30.72 -14.49 -2.59
CA GLU A 473 32.08 -14.85 -2.98
C GLU A 473 32.15 -15.36 -4.42
N LYS A 474 31.17 -16.14 -4.89
CA LYS A 474 31.08 -16.56 -6.30
C LYS A 474 30.83 -15.38 -7.24
N ILE A 475 30.00 -14.41 -6.85
CA ILE A 475 29.73 -13.20 -7.63
C ILE A 475 30.98 -12.29 -7.67
N LEU A 476 31.69 -12.16 -6.55
CA LEU A 476 32.93 -11.39 -6.46
C LEU A 476 34.06 -12.07 -7.23
N ALA A 477 34.17 -13.39 -7.20
CA ALA A 477 35.10 -14.16 -8.01
C ALA A 477 34.79 -14.00 -9.51
N GLN A 478 33.51 -14.07 -9.90
CA GLN A 478 33.10 -13.78 -11.29
C GLN A 478 33.42 -12.35 -11.71
N LYS A 479 33.18 -11.35 -10.84
CA LYS A 479 33.54 -9.94 -11.10
C LYS A 479 35.05 -9.72 -11.16
N ALA A 480 35.84 -10.41 -10.33
CA ALA A 480 37.29 -10.34 -10.35
C ALA A 480 37.87 -10.97 -11.63
N VAL A 481 37.28 -12.06 -12.12
CA VAL A 481 37.64 -12.68 -13.40
C VAL A 481 37.22 -11.79 -14.58
N LEU A 482 36.07 -11.11 -14.50
CA LEU A 482 35.63 -10.11 -15.48
C LEU A 482 36.52 -8.86 -15.49
N ASN A 483 37.01 -8.43 -14.33
CA ASN A 483 37.90 -7.26 -14.22
C ASN A 483 39.35 -7.58 -14.59
N ALA A 484 39.81 -8.83 -14.39
CA ALA A 484 41.14 -9.29 -14.80
C ALA A 484 41.24 -9.61 -16.30
N LYS A 485 40.11 -9.87 -16.98
CA LYS A 485 40.02 -10.00 -18.45
C LYS A 485 39.46 -8.72 -19.08
N GLY A 486 40.31 -7.68 -19.15
CA GLY A 486 40.23 -6.65 -20.20
C GLY A 486 39.62 -5.32 -19.78
N SER A 487 40.43 -4.47 -19.15
CA SER A 487 40.32 -3.01 -19.27
C SER A 487 41.59 -2.50 -19.94
N GLN A 488 41.62 -2.46 -21.27
CA GLN A 488 42.50 -1.58 -22.01
C GLN A 488 41.62 -0.58 -22.78
N PRO A 489 42.02 0.70 -22.85
CA PRO A 489 41.22 1.72 -23.52
C PRO A 489 41.15 1.40 -25.01
N ILE A 490 39.93 1.22 -25.51
CA ILE A 490 39.68 0.97 -26.94
C ILE A 490 39.87 2.30 -27.66
N SER A 491 40.97 2.41 -28.40
CA SER A 491 41.19 3.45 -29.41
C SER A 491 40.18 3.29 -30.56
N SER A 492 39.88 4.42 -31.21
CA SER A 492 38.93 4.60 -32.32
C SER A 492 39.19 3.73 -33.56
N GLU A 493 40.22 2.89 -33.60
CA GLU A 493 40.52 1.98 -34.71
C GLU A 493 39.82 0.62 -34.62
N ASN A 494 39.45 0.15 -33.43
CA ASN A 494 38.83 -1.17 -33.26
C ASN A 494 37.32 -1.20 -33.58
N ILE A 495 36.71 -0.04 -33.77
CA ILE A 495 35.32 0.07 -34.21
C ILE A 495 35.22 -0.42 -35.66
N THR A 496 36.18 -0.08 -36.53
CA THR A 496 36.16 -0.41 -37.97
C THR A 496 36.32 -1.90 -38.27
N ASN A 497 36.98 -2.67 -37.38
CA ASN A 497 37.24 -4.11 -37.61
C ASN A 497 36.06 -5.02 -37.20
N LYS A 498 35.07 -4.53 -36.43
CA LYS A 498 33.80 -5.25 -36.20
C LYS A 498 32.79 -5.11 -37.36
N PHE A 499 33.08 -4.28 -38.37
CA PHE A 499 32.21 -4.03 -39.53
C PHE A 499 32.36 -5.02 -40.70
N LYS A 500 33.07 -6.14 -40.54
CA LYS A 500 33.28 -7.09 -41.66
C LYS A 500 32.20 -8.17 -41.86
N ASN A 501 31.24 -8.32 -40.94
CA ASN A 501 30.14 -9.30 -41.07
C ASN A 501 28.79 -8.66 -41.42
N LEU A 502 28.77 -7.63 -42.28
CA LEU A 502 27.55 -6.98 -42.76
C LEU A 502 27.11 -7.43 -44.16
N ASN A 503 27.81 -8.40 -44.77
CA ASN A 503 27.45 -8.90 -46.10
C ASN A 503 26.18 -9.77 -46.12
N ASP A 504 25.70 -10.25 -44.96
CA ASP A 504 24.47 -11.05 -44.85
C ASP A 504 23.16 -10.22 -44.81
N TYR A 505 23.24 -8.90 -44.65
CA TYR A 505 22.06 -8.03 -44.46
C TYR A 505 21.88 -6.94 -45.53
N SER A 506 22.69 -6.92 -46.58
CA SER A 506 22.71 -5.83 -47.57
C SER A 506 21.44 -5.71 -48.43
N ASN A 507 20.54 -6.70 -48.39
CA ASN A 507 19.29 -6.71 -49.18
C ASN A 507 18.01 -7.02 -48.38
N LYS A 508 18.06 -7.16 -47.04
CA LYS A 508 16.89 -7.50 -46.21
C LYS A 508 16.44 -6.30 -45.36
N GLN A 509 15.15 -5.98 -45.38
CA GLN A 509 14.56 -5.03 -44.43
C GLN A 509 14.47 -5.68 -43.04
N ILE A 510 15.04 -5.04 -42.03
CA ILE A 510 15.06 -5.51 -40.65
C ILE A 510 13.90 -4.88 -39.89
N GLU A 511 13.00 -5.70 -39.37
CA GLU A 511 11.84 -5.25 -38.61
C GLU A 511 12.17 -5.27 -37.11
N ILE A 512 12.03 -4.11 -36.46
CA ILE A 512 12.28 -3.93 -35.02
C ILE A 512 10.96 -3.59 -34.33
N LEU A 513 10.65 -4.26 -33.22
CA LEU A 513 9.48 -3.96 -32.41
C LEU A 513 9.89 -3.39 -31.06
N VAL A 514 9.47 -2.17 -30.75
CA VAL A 514 9.68 -1.53 -29.45
C VAL A 514 8.42 -1.69 -28.59
N VAL A 515 8.55 -2.35 -27.43
CA VAL A 515 7.43 -2.65 -26.55
C VAL A 515 7.53 -1.88 -25.22
N CYS A 516 6.50 -1.10 -24.91
CA CYS A 516 6.36 -0.34 -23.66
C CYS A 516 5.03 -0.62 -22.94
N ILE A 517 4.85 -0.20 -21.68
CA ILE A 517 3.52 -0.27 -21.02
C ILE A 517 2.51 0.61 -21.78
N GLY A 518 2.91 1.82 -22.17
CA GLY A 518 2.10 2.75 -22.96
C GLY A 518 2.73 3.06 -24.33
N ALA A 519 1.92 3.47 -25.30
CA ALA A 519 2.35 3.65 -26.69
C ALA A 519 3.32 4.84 -26.92
N GLY A 520 3.27 5.88 -26.06
CA GLY A 520 4.03 7.11 -26.25
C GLY A 520 5.56 6.94 -26.18
N THR A 521 6.08 6.30 -25.12
CA THR A 521 7.52 6.09 -24.96
C THR A 521 8.11 5.06 -25.94
N SER A 522 7.32 4.08 -26.38
CA SER A 522 7.72 3.16 -27.45
C SER A 522 7.84 3.87 -28.80
N ALA A 523 6.95 4.83 -29.08
CA ALA A 523 7.00 5.61 -30.31
C ALA A 523 8.26 6.49 -30.38
N MET A 524 8.66 7.13 -29.27
CA MET A 524 9.87 7.95 -29.22
C MET A 524 11.14 7.16 -29.55
N LEU A 525 11.29 5.94 -29.02
CA LEU A 525 12.45 5.11 -29.34
C LEU A 525 12.38 4.54 -30.76
N ALA A 526 11.20 4.11 -31.21
CA ALA A 526 11.04 3.63 -32.59
C ALA A 526 11.35 4.74 -33.62
N GLU A 527 10.91 5.97 -33.36
CA GLU A 527 11.23 7.14 -34.17
C GLU A 527 12.72 7.48 -34.13
N SER A 528 13.34 7.43 -32.94
CA SER A 528 14.80 7.63 -32.80
C SER A 528 15.58 6.61 -33.62
N ILE A 529 15.22 5.32 -33.55
CA ILE A 529 15.84 4.25 -34.36
C ILE A 529 15.62 4.50 -35.86
N ASN A 530 14.39 4.74 -36.31
CA ASN A 530 14.11 5.02 -37.72
C ASN A 530 14.89 6.25 -38.23
N SER A 531 15.01 7.30 -37.43
CA SER A 531 15.75 8.51 -37.78
C SER A 531 17.28 8.30 -37.81
N THR A 532 17.77 7.30 -37.09
CA THR A 532 19.21 6.96 -36.99
C THR A 532 19.69 6.17 -38.21
N PHE A 533 18.82 5.36 -38.80
CA PHE A 533 19.14 4.49 -39.94
C PHE A 533 18.63 5.01 -41.29
N LYS A 534 18.09 6.24 -41.35
CA LYS A 534 17.49 6.82 -42.57
C LYS A 534 18.47 6.93 -43.75
N ASP A 535 19.74 7.22 -43.46
CA ASP A 535 20.82 7.39 -44.45
C ASP A 535 21.87 6.26 -44.40
N ASP A 536 21.55 5.15 -43.75
CA ASP A 536 22.45 4.00 -43.57
C ASP A 536 22.27 2.94 -44.66
N LYS A 537 23.28 2.08 -44.86
CA LYS A 537 23.20 0.96 -45.80
C LYS A 537 22.21 -0.12 -45.34
N LEU A 538 21.86 -0.15 -44.04
CA LEU A 538 20.91 -1.07 -43.43
C LEU A 538 19.49 -0.51 -43.47
N LYS A 539 18.56 -1.21 -44.12
CA LYS A 539 17.13 -0.84 -44.13
C LYS A 539 16.46 -1.32 -42.84
N ILE A 540 16.18 -0.42 -41.91
CA ILE A 540 15.49 -0.72 -40.64
C ILE A 540 14.10 -0.08 -40.62
N ASN A 541 13.13 -0.84 -40.11
CA ASN A 541 11.78 -0.38 -39.83
C ASN A 541 11.40 -0.71 -38.39
N ALA A 542 11.40 0.30 -37.52
CA ALA A 542 11.03 0.18 -36.12
C ALA A 542 9.56 0.56 -35.91
N LYS A 543 8.80 -0.35 -35.32
CA LYS A 543 7.39 -0.19 -34.93
C LYS A 543 7.29 -0.13 -33.40
N ALA A 544 6.26 0.55 -32.92
CA ALA A 544 5.99 0.71 -31.49
C ALA A 544 4.67 0.02 -31.13
N CYS A 545 4.63 -0.67 -29.99
CA CYS A 545 3.39 -1.22 -29.46
C CYS A 545 3.36 -1.24 -27.93
N SER A 546 2.16 -1.39 -27.37
CA SER A 546 1.99 -1.61 -25.94
C SER A 546 2.24 -3.07 -25.56
N SER A 547 2.61 -3.30 -24.30
CA SER A 547 2.82 -4.64 -23.73
C SER A 547 1.58 -5.54 -23.75
N GLY A 548 0.39 -4.98 -24.02
CA GLY A 548 -0.83 -5.76 -24.23
C GLY A 548 -1.04 -6.23 -25.67
N ASN A 549 -0.36 -5.63 -26.64
CA ASN A 549 -0.66 -5.80 -28.08
C ASN A 549 0.52 -6.37 -28.88
N TYR A 550 1.66 -6.70 -28.25
CA TYR A 550 2.85 -7.15 -28.98
C TYR A 550 2.63 -8.42 -29.81
N SER A 551 1.66 -9.27 -29.45
CA SER A 551 1.32 -10.48 -30.21
C SER A 551 0.82 -10.21 -31.63
N GLU A 552 0.31 -9.01 -31.91
CA GLU A 552 -0.15 -8.62 -33.25
C GLU A 552 1.02 -8.29 -34.19
N PHE A 553 2.15 -7.83 -33.63
CA PHE A 553 3.28 -7.29 -34.39
C PHE A 553 4.52 -8.19 -34.35
N ILE A 554 4.49 -9.26 -33.55
CA ILE A 554 5.66 -10.12 -33.33
C ILE A 554 5.95 -11.03 -34.53
N ASN A 555 4.92 -11.37 -35.31
CA ASN A 555 5.09 -12.12 -36.55
C ASN A 555 5.88 -11.23 -37.52
N ASP A 556 6.96 -11.77 -38.09
CA ASP A 556 7.89 -11.07 -38.98
C ASP A 556 8.76 -9.97 -38.34
N THR A 557 8.96 -9.99 -37.02
CA THR A 557 9.96 -9.15 -36.34
C THR A 557 11.32 -9.85 -36.25
N ASP A 558 12.42 -9.15 -36.52
CA ASP A 558 13.79 -9.67 -36.34
C ASP A 558 14.37 -9.35 -34.94
N LEU A 559 14.00 -8.20 -34.35
CA LEU A 559 14.45 -7.78 -33.01
C LEU A 559 13.32 -7.11 -32.21
N VAL A 560 13.08 -7.59 -30.99
CA VAL A 560 12.19 -6.93 -30.02
C VAL A 560 13.00 -6.19 -28.97
N ILE A 561 12.79 -4.89 -28.83
CA ILE A 561 13.36 -4.05 -27.77
C ILE A 561 12.28 -3.83 -26.71
N ILE A 562 12.50 -4.37 -25.52
CA ILE A 562 11.56 -4.27 -24.41
C ILE A 562 12.04 -3.15 -23.48
N SER A 563 11.13 -2.22 -23.18
CA SER A 563 11.41 -1.15 -22.24
C SER A 563 11.48 -1.67 -20.80
N PRO A 564 12.10 -0.90 -19.88
CA PRO A 564 12.23 -1.30 -18.47
C PRO A 564 10.87 -1.54 -17.80
N GLN A 565 9.86 -0.78 -18.24
CA GLN A 565 8.51 -0.83 -17.71
C GLN A 565 7.75 -2.07 -18.22
N ALA A 566 8.04 -2.55 -19.44
CA ALA A 566 7.38 -3.71 -20.04
C ALA A 566 8.04 -5.06 -19.67
N ARG A 567 8.94 -5.11 -18.69
CA ARG A 567 9.71 -6.33 -18.39
C ARG A 567 8.89 -7.57 -18.05
N ALA A 568 7.64 -7.40 -17.61
CA ALA A 568 6.73 -8.52 -17.35
C ALA A 568 6.54 -9.46 -18.57
N ILE A 569 6.75 -8.98 -19.80
CA ILE A 569 6.62 -9.77 -21.03
C ILE A 569 7.95 -10.38 -21.53
N GLU A 570 9.08 -10.09 -20.87
CA GLU A 570 10.41 -10.55 -21.25
C GLU A 570 10.48 -12.08 -21.37
N LYS A 571 9.95 -12.78 -20.37
CA LYS A 571 9.96 -14.26 -20.36
C LYS A 571 9.13 -14.86 -21.49
N ASP A 572 8.02 -14.23 -21.85
CA ASP A 572 7.15 -14.71 -22.91
C ASP A 572 7.83 -14.52 -24.27
N LEU A 573 8.46 -13.37 -24.49
CA LEU A 573 9.24 -13.08 -25.71
C LEU A 573 10.48 -13.96 -25.85
N ILE A 574 11.21 -14.23 -24.75
CA ILE A 574 12.36 -15.16 -24.76
C ILE A 574 11.92 -16.60 -25.08
N ASN A 575 10.71 -17.00 -24.69
CA ASN A 575 10.20 -18.31 -25.07
C ASN A 575 9.83 -18.36 -26.56
N ILE A 576 9.29 -17.27 -27.11
CA ILE A 576 8.99 -17.15 -28.54
C ILE A 576 10.28 -17.13 -29.38
N SER A 577 11.36 -16.49 -28.87
CA SER A 577 12.66 -16.45 -29.54
C SER A 577 13.38 -17.79 -29.60
N LYS A 578 12.95 -18.80 -28.82
CA LYS A 578 13.50 -20.17 -28.92
C LYS A 578 12.93 -20.95 -30.10
N THR A 579 11.74 -20.56 -30.58
CA THR A 579 11.01 -21.23 -31.66
C THR A 579 10.95 -20.41 -32.96
N SER A 580 11.54 -19.21 -32.95
CA SER A 580 11.59 -18.29 -34.10
C SER A 580 12.97 -17.64 -34.17
N ASN A 581 13.35 -17.05 -35.30
CA ASN A 581 14.62 -16.34 -35.46
C ASN A 581 14.61 -14.92 -34.83
N LEU A 582 13.70 -14.71 -33.87
CA LEU A 582 13.46 -13.44 -33.19
C LEU A 582 14.56 -13.18 -32.15
N LYS A 583 15.14 -11.99 -32.14
CA LYS A 583 16.04 -11.57 -31.06
C LYS A 583 15.28 -10.74 -30.04
N VAL A 584 15.61 -10.89 -28.76
CA VAL A 584 14.96 -10.16 -27.67
C VAL A 584 16.00 -9.37 -26.90
N TYR A 585 15.74 -8.08 -26.73
CA TYR A 585 16.61 -7.16 -26.05
C TYR A 585 15.85 -6.41 -24.96
N GLN A 586 16.08 -6.79 -23.70
CA GLN A 586 15.56 -6.08 -22.55
C GLN A 586 16.50 -4.92 -22.19
N THR A 587 15.98 -3.70 -22.22
CA THR A 587 16.73 -2.48 -21.88
C THR A 587 16.61 -2.13 -20.39
N LYS A 588 17.63 -1.44 -19.86
CA LYS A 588 17.59 -0.78 -18.54
C LYS A 588 17.09 0.66 -18.62
N GLY A 589 16.66 1.23 -17.49
CA GLY A 589 16.14 2.61 -17.37
C GLY A 589 17.00 3.66 -18.08
N ALA A 590 18.24 3.80 -17.64
CA ALA A 590 19.19 4.76 -18.19
C ALA A 590 19.57 4.47 -19.65
N GLU A 591 19.66 3.20 -20.02
CA GLU A 591 20.01 2.75 -21.37
C GLU A 591 18.90 3.06 -22.38
N PHE A 592 17.64 2.80 -22.03
CA PHE A 592 16.48 3.11 -22.86
C PHE A 592 16.36 4.61 -23.13
N LEU A 593 16.52 5.44 -22.08
CA LEU A 593 16.52 6.90 -22.22
C LEU A 593 17.70 7.40 -23.05
N LYS A 594 18.88 6.79 -22.89
CA LYS A 594 20.04 7.13 -23.71
C LYS A 594 19.84 6.75 -25.18
N MET A 595 19.24 5.59 -25.47
CA MET A 595 18.89 5.22 -26.86
C MET A 595 17.85 6.15 -27.48
N ILE A 596 16.97 6.79 -26.69
CA ILE A 596 16.06 7.81 -27.22
C ILE A 596 16.83 9.08 -27.60
N ASN A 597 17.76 9.52 -26.76
CA ASN A 597 18.40 10.83 -26.86
C ASN A 597 19.72 10.85 -27.65
N ASP A 598 20.38 9.70 -27.82
CA ASP A 598 21.70 9.56 -28.43
C ASP A 598 21.65 8.54 -29.58
N LYS A 599 21.66 9.06 -30.81
CA LYS A 599 21.52 8.27 -32.04
C LYS A 599 22.69 7.30 -32.26
N ASP A 600 23.91 7.74 -31.95
CA ASP A 600 25.10 6.89 -32.12
C ASP A 600 25.06 5.73 -31.12
N PHE A 601 24.64 6.00 -29.88
CA PHE A 601 24.44 4.97 -28.89
C PHE A 601 23.33 3.98 -29.28
N ALA A 602 22.19 4.47 -29.79
CA ALA A 602 21.11 3.62 -30.28
C ALA A 602 21.57 2.72 -31.44
N LYS A 603 22.34 3.27 -32.38
CA LYS A 603 22.90 2.54 -33.53
C LYS A 603 23.82 1.41 -33.08
N ILE A 604 24.75 1.68 -32.17
CA ILE A 604 25.68 0.68 -31.63
C ILE A 604 24.90 -0.46 -30.97
N GLN A 605 23.93 -0.14 -30.12
CA GLN A 605 23.15 -1.15 -29.40
C GLN A 605 22.31 -2.02 -30.34
N VAL A 606 21.64 -1.42 -31.33
CA VAL A 606 20.84 -2.17 -32.31
C VAL A 606 21.73 -3.11 -33.14
N ILE A 607 22.86 -2.63 -33.67
CA ILE A 607 23.78 -3.45 -34.47
C ILE A 607 24.40 -4.58 -33.64
N GLU A 608 24.81 -4.30 -32.40
CA GLU A 608 25.39 -5.31 -31.50
C GLU A 608 24.40 -6.44 -31.21
N LYS A 609 23.12 -6.13 -31.00
CA LYS A 609 22.08 -7.15 -30.77
C LYS A 609 21.70 -7.89 -32.04
N LEU A 610 21.72 -7.24 -33.19
CA LEU A 610 21.52 -7.91 -34.47
C LEU A 610 22.68 -8.85 -34.84
N THR A 611 23.89 -8.63 -34.35
CA THR A 611 25.09 -9.42 -34.71
C THR A 611 25.52 -10.48 -33.69
N SER A 612 25.04 -10.42 -32.44
CA SER A 612 25.51 -11.27 -31.31
C SER A 612 25.03 -12.74 -31.29
N GLY A 613 24.94 -13.42 -32.45
CA GLY A 613 24.39 -14.79 -32.59
C GLY A 613 25.34 -15.90 -33.09
N GLY A 614 26.66 -15.68 -33.15
CA GLY A 614 27.60 -16.60 -33.80
C GLY A 614 28.31 -17.66 -32.92
N GLU A 615 28.25 -17.57 -31.59
CA GLU A 615 28.97 -18.53 -30.73
C GLU A 615 28.02 -19.60 -30.16
N LYS A 616 28.01 -20.76 -30.83
CA LYS A 616 27.63 -22.02 -30.18
C LYS A 616 28.55 -22.20 -28.97
N LYS A 617 27.97 -22.17 -27.77
CA LYS A 617 28.61 -22.74 -26.58
C LYS A 617 28.76 -24.25 -26.82
N ASN A 618 29.97 -24.67 -27.19
CA ASN A 618 30.42 -26.03 -26.95
C ASN A 618 30.77 -26.14 -25.46
N ASP A 619 30.19 -27.17 -24.84
CA ASP A 619 30.41 -27.76 -23.52
C ASP A 619 30.10 -26.93 -22.25
#